data_AF-D3S566-F1
#
_entry.id   AF-D3S566-F1
#
_cell.length_a   1.000
_cell.length_b   1.000
_cell.length_c   1.000
_cell.angle_alpha   90.00
_cell.angle_beta   90.00
_cell.angle_gamma   90.00
#
_symmetry.space_group_name_H-M   'P 1'
#
loop_
_entity.id
_entity.type
_entity.pdbx_description
1 polymer ?
#
loop_
_entity_poly.entity_id
_entity_poly.type
_entity_poly.pdbx_seq_one_letter_code
_entity_poly.pdbx_strand_id
1 'polypeptide(L)'
;MRIPRLYVENAEKHEDRKVVIENDGKVIRFLDKDEKYEGDGKVLYQVIYDDFDNYVLMGQVTRDILIEYEVGGVKQLTYIKKGTRLLEIPAEGYKVYPIVDFGCRILEGHRVAALQSRKGDIRFVNTPVNGIVLFLKEVPAKRENYVFYILPEEEIKFEEE
;
A
#
# COMPACT_ATOMS: atom_id res chain seq x y z
N MET A 1 6.59 14.81 2.48
CA MET A 1 6.08 13.79 1.53
C MET A 1 4.57 13.99 1.43
N ARG A 2 3.97 13.94 0.24
CA ARG A 2 2.51 13.99 0.12
C ARG A 2 1.94 12.63 0.50
N ILE A 3 0.89 12.61 1.32
CA ILE A 3 0.20 11.39 1.70
C ILE A 3 -0.36 10.75 0.42
N PRO A 4 -0.16 9.44 0.20
CA PRO A 4 -0.73 8.73 -0.93
C PRO A 4 -2.26 8.82 -0.94
N ARG A 5 -2.85 8.62 -2.11
CA ARG A 5 -4.30 8.44 -2.23
C ARG A 5 -4.60 6.97 -2.44
N LEU A 6 -5.59 6.49 -1.70
CA LEU A 6 -6.10 5.14 -1.80
C LEU A 6 -7.46 5.19 -2.51
N TYR A 7 -7.64 4.36 -3.53
CA TYR A 7 -8.92 4.14 -4.18
C TYR A 7 -9.29 2.67 -4.04
N VAL A 8 -10.53 2.39 -3.64
CA VAL A 8 -10.98 1.01 -3.36
C VAL A 8 -12.31 0.74 -4.04
N GLU A 9 -12.42 -0.45 -4.61
CA GLU A 9 -13.64 -0.96 -5.22
C GLU A 9 -14.77 -1.08 -4.17
N ASN A 10 -15.97 -0.61 -4.50
CA ASN A 10 -17.17 -0.72 -3.65
C ASN A 10 -16.96 -0.26 -2.20
N ALA A 11 -16.13 0.77 -1.96
CA ALA A 11 -15.97 1.35 -0.63
C ALA A 11 -17.31 1.92 -0.13
N GLU A 12 -17.71 1.58 1.11
CA GLU A 12 -18.98 2.07 1.69
C GLU A 12 -18.86 3.52 2.17
N LYS A 13 -17.69 3.88 2.68
CA LYS A 13 -17.32 5.23 3.08
C LYS A 13 -16.23 5.72 2.16
N HIS A 14 -16.52 6.77 1.40
CA HIS A 14 -15.60 7.27 0.40
C HIS A 14 -15.74 8.79 0.23
N GLU A 15 -14.73 9.39 -0.38
CA GLU A 15 -14.76 10.76 -0.88
C GLU A 15 -15.40 10.81 -2.28
N ASP A 16 -15.58 12.02 -2.82
CA ASP A 16 -16.23 12.23 -4.12
C ASP A 16 -15.39 11.75 -5.32
N ARG A 17 -14.07 11.65 -5.15
CA ARG A 17 -13.14 11.31 -6.24
C ARG A 17 -13.22 9.83 -6.59
N LYS A 18 -13.26 9.56 -7.89
CA LYS A 18 -13.40 8.22 -8.44
C LYS A 18 -12.35 7.98 -9.51
N VAL A 19 -11.98 6.71 -9.66
CA VAL A 19 -11.16 6.23 -10.75
C VAL A 19 -11.82 5.00 -11.35
N VAL A 20 -11.81 4.92 -12.67
CA VAL A 20 -12.27 3.75 -13.42
C VAL A 20 -11.06 2.96 -13.86
N ILE A 21 -11.14 1.65 -13.66
CA ILE A 21 -10.19 0.68 -14.16
C ILE A 21 -10.89 -0.15 -15.24
N GLU A 22 -10.39 -0.08 -16.47
CA GLU A 22 -10.86 -0.90 -17.59
C GLU A 22 -9.73 -1.81 -18.08
N ASN A 23 -10.09 -2.85 -18.85
CA ASN A 23 -9.15 -3.76 -19.49
C ASN A 23 -8.10 -4.30 -18.50
N ASP A 24 -8.57 -4.71 -17.32
CA ASP A 24 -7.77 -5.38 -16.30
C ASP A 24 -6.57 -4.57 -15.77
N GLY A 25 -6.68 -3.24 -15.79
CA GLY A 25 -5.63 -2.31 -15.34
C GLY A 25 -4.96 -1.53 -16.45
N LYS A 26 -5.22 -1.86 -17.73
CA LYS A 26 -4.59 -1.19 -18.89
C LYS A 26 -5.08 0.23 -19.10
N VAL A 27 -6.29 0.55 -18.64
CA VAL A 27 -6.85 1.90 -18.71
C VAL A 27 -7.23 2.34 -17.31
N ILE A 28 -6.63 3.46 -16.87
CA ILE A 28 -6.91 4.10 -15.59
C ILE A 28 -7.40 5.51 -15.89
N ARG A 29 -8.67 5.77 -15.58
CA ARG A 29 -9.32 7.06 -15.86
C ARG A 29 -9.85 7.68 -14.57
N PHE A 30 -9.29 8.82 -14.18
CA PHE A 30 -9.84 9.64 -13.10
C PHE A 30 -11.08 10.36 -13.61
N LEU A 31 -12.18 10.25 -12.86
CA LEU A 31 -13.43 10.92 -13.20
C LEU A 31 -13.51 12.27 -12.51
N ASP A 32 -14.17 13.23 -13.17
CA ASP A 32 -14.58 14.47 -12.53
C ASP A 32 -15.69 14.20 -11.49
N LYS A 33 -15.85 15.13 -10.53
CA LYS A 33 -16.74 14.97 -9.37
C LYS A 33 -18.17 14.57 -9.75
N ASP A 34 -18.71 15.18 -10.79
CA ASP A 34 -20.09 14.98 -11.25
C ASP A 34 -20.19 14.10 -12.51
N GLU A 35 -19.06 13.56 -12.98
CA GLU A 35 -19.02 12.70 -14.14
C GLU A 35 -19.65 11.34 -13.81
N LYS A 36 -20.64 10.94 -14.62
CA LYS A 36 -21.21 9.59 -14.59
C LYS A 36 -20.45 8.72 -15.56
N TYR A 37 -20.11 7.52 -15.11
CA TYR A 37 -19.49 6.50 -15.93
C TYR A 37 -20.56 5.48 -16.36
N GLU A 38 -20.64 5.22 -17.67
CA GLU A 38 -21.64 4.33 -18.30
C GLU A 38 -20.99 3.11 -18.98
N GLY A 39 -19.75 2.76 -18.64
CA GLY A 39 -19.06 1.59 -19.19
C GLY A 39 -19.03 0.38 -18.23
N ASP A 40 -18.36 -0.69 -18.66
CA ASP A 40 -18.26 -1.96 -17.94
C ASP A 40 -17.04 -2.04 -17.01
N GLY A 41 -16.26 -0.96 -16.90
CA GLY A 41 -15.09 -0.87 -16.03
C GLY A 41 -15.41 -0.86 -14.54
N LYS A 42 -14.40 -1.16 -13.73
CA LYS A 42 -14.52 -1.12 -12.26
C LYS A 42 -14.36 0.30 -11.76
N VAL A 43 -15.34 0.78 -11.00
CA VAL A 43 -15.27 2.08 -10.33
C VAL A 43 -14.69 1.91 -8.92
N LEU A 44 -13.56 2.55 -8.66
CA LEU A 44 -12.91 2.62 -7.36
C LEU A 44 -13.10 4.04 -6.80
N TYR A 45 -13.37 4.12 -5.51
CA TYR A 45 -13.66 5.38 -4.83
C TYR A 45 -12.51 5.74 -3.90
N GLN A 46 -12.16 7.02 -3.83
CA GLN A 46 -11.11 7.46 -2.94
C GLN A 46 -11.54 7.27 -1.49
N VAL A 47 -10.67 6.70 -0.67
CA VAL A 47 -10.85 6.53 0.78
C VAL A 47 -9.64 7.13 1.52
N ILE A 48 -9.73 7.16 2.85
CA ILE A 48 -8.60 7.58 3.70
C ILE A 48 -7.50 6.53 3.57
N TYR A 49 -6.27 6.97 3.29
CA TYR A 49 -5.13 6.06 3.09
C TYR A 49 -4.82 5.23 4.35
N ASP A 50 -5.02 5.80 5.54
CA ASP A 50 -4.85 5.10 6.83
C ASP A 50 -5.81 3.92 7.04
N ASP A 51 -6.88 3.81 6.23
CA ASP A 51 -7.82 2.68 6.24
C ASP A 51 -7.35 1.50 5.38
N PHE A 52 -6.14 1.54 4.81
CA PHE A 52 -5.61 0.50 3.92
C PHE A 52 -5.73 -0.92 4.50
N ASP A 53 -5.39 -1.09 5.78
CA ASP A 53 -5.40 -2.41 6.41
C ASP A 53 -6.81 -3.00 6.59
N ASN A 54 -7.86 -2.17 6.55
CA ASN A 54 -9.25 -2.68 6.54
C ASN A 54 -9.56 -3.49 5.28
N TYR A 55 -8.77 -3.35 4.23
CA TYR A 55 -8.93 -4.05 2.97
C TYR A 55 -7.96 -5.22 2.80
N VAL A 56 -7.18 -5.55 3.82
CA VAL A 56 -6.26 -6.70 3.85
C VAL A 56 -6.75 -7.71 4.89
N LEU A 57 -6.92 -8.96 4.48
CA LEU A 57 -7.32 -10.06 5.36
C LEU A 57 -6.34 -11.22 5.19
N MET A 58 -5.63 -11.57 6.27
CA MET A 58 -4.65 -12.66 6.29
C MET A 58 -3.60 -12.53 5.16
N GLY A 59 -3.02 -11.33 5.01
CA GLY A 59 -2.06 -11.04 3.94
C GLY A 59 -2.65 -11.04 2.53
N GLN A 60 -3.97 -10.99 2.34
CA GLN A 60 -4.59 -10.90 1.02
C GLN A 60 -5.47 -9.68 0.88
N VAL A 61 -5.35 -9.00 -0.26
CA VAL A 61 -6.19 -7.87 -0.62
C VAL A 61 -7.62 -8.35 -0.90
N THR A 62 -8.61 -7.75 -0.24
CA THR A 62 -10.01 -8.23 -0.26
C THR A 62 -10.86 -7.62 -1.38
N ARG A 63 -10.39 -6.52 -1.98
CA ARG A 63 -11.07 -5.72 -3.01
C ARG A 63 -10.03 -5.15 -3.96
N ASP A 64 -10.41 -4.76 -5.16
CA ASP A 64 -9.47 -4.07 -6.03
C ASP A 64 -9.07 -2.70 -5.44
N ILE A 65 -7.77 -2.41 -5.49
CA ILE A 65 -7.16 -1.20 -4.92
C ILE A 65 -6.30 -0.50 -5.96
N LEU A 66 -6.38 0.83 -6.03
CA LEU A 66 -5.40 1.66 -6.72
C LEU A 66 -4.75 2.60 -5.70
N ILE A 67 -3.42 2.63 -5.67
CA ILE A 67 -2.67 3.59 -4.86
C ILE A 67 -1.99 4.60 -5.79
N GLU A 68 -2.21 5.87 -5.51
CA GLU A 68 -1.49 6.99 -6.12
C GLU A 68 -0.50 7.56 -5.11
N TYR A 69 0.79 7.58 -5.43
CA TYR A 69 1.83 8.17 -4.58
C TYR A 69 2.87 8.91 -5.43
N GLU A 70 3.65 9.79 -4.80
CA GLU A 70 4.66 10.61 -5.48
C GLU A 70 6.05 10.25 -4.94
N VAL A 71 6.93 9.75 -5.82
CA VAL A 71 8.32 9.41 -5.49
C VAL A 71 9.24 10.29 -6.33
N GLY A 72 10.07 11.10 -5.67
CA GLY A 72 11.01 11.99 -6.36
C GLY A 72 10.35 13.01 -7.31
N GLY A 73 9.12 13.44 -7.01
CA GLY A 73 8.34 14.35 -7.87
C GLY A 73 7.58 13.66 -9.00
N VAL A 74 7.73 12.33 -9.17
CA VAL A 74 7.03 11.55 -10.19
C VAL A 74 5.84 10.85 -9.56
N LYS A 75 4.66 11.07 -10.13
CA LYS A 75 3.42 10.36 -9.75
C LYS A 75 3.50 8.91 -10.22
N GLN A 76 3.29 7.99 -9.29
CA GLN A 76 3.24 6.55 -9.50
C GLN A 76 1.82 6.06 -9.20
N LEU A 77 1.39 5.07 -9.98
CA LEU A 77 0.10 4.40 -9.83
C LEU A 77 0.36 2.91 -9.66
N THR A 78 -0.20 2.30 -8.62
CA THR A 78 -0.10 0.86 -8.39
C THR A 78 -1.50 0.29 -8.24
N TYR A 79 -1.93 -0.48 -9.24
CA TYR A 79 -3.19 -1.20 -9.24
C TYR A 79 -2.97 -2.62 -8.72
N ILE A 80 -3.75 -3.00 -7.71
CA ILE A 80 -3.64 -4.26 -6.99
C ILE A 80 -5.00 -4.95 -7.04
N LYS A 81 -5.04 -6.14 -7.61
CA LYS A 81 -6.28 -6.91 -7.76
C LYS A 81 -6.64 -7.57 -6.44
N LYS A 82 -7.93 -7.79 -6.24
CA LYS A 82 -8.43 -8.68 -5.20
C LYS A 82 -7.74 -10.04 -5.26
N GLY A 83 -7.36 -10.56 -4.10
CA GLY A 83 -6.66 -11.84 -3.94
C GLY A 83 -5.13 -11.74 -4.02
N THR A 84 -4.58 -10.58 -4.42
CA THR A 84 -3.13 -10.35 -4.40
C THR A 84 -2.59 -10.52 -2.99
N ARG A 85 -1.49 -11.25 -2.85
CA ARG A 85 -0.84 -11.48 -1.56
C ARG A 85 0.10 -10.33 -1.22
N LEU A 86 0.00 -9.87 0.02
CA LEU A 86 0.90 -8.89 0.61
C LEU A 86 1.70 -9.57 1.72
N LEU A 87 2.94 -9.15 1.86
CA LEU A 87 3.76 -9.51 3.00
C LEU A 87 3.57 -8.47 4.10
N GLU A 88 3.12 -8.93 5.26
CA GLU A 88 3.01 -8.12 6.47
C GLU A 88 4.26 -8.33 7.34
N ILE A 89 5.05 -7.28 7.55
CA ILE A 89 6.25 -7.34 8.38
C ILE A 89 6.03 -6.50 9.64
N PRO A 90 5.84 -7.12 10.82
CA PRO A 90 5.78 -6.41 12.07
C PRO A 90 7.18 -5.97 12.51
N ALA A 91 7.33 -4.70 12.86
CA ALA A 91 8.50 -4.15 13.50
C ALA A 91 8.14 -3.81 14.95
N GLU A 92 8.48 -4.72 15.86
CA GLU A 92 8.14 -4.61 17.28
C GLU A 92 9.38 -4.54 18.18
N GLY A 93 9.38 -3.61 19.13
CA GLY A 93 10.51 -3.36 20.02
C GLY A 93 10.17 -2.43 21.19
N TYR A 94 11.19 -2.07 21.98
CA TYR A 94 11.02 -1.06 23.04
C TYR A 94 10.91 0.34 22.45
N LYS A 95 11.75 0.66 21.46
CA LYS A 95 11.56 1.78 20.53
C LYS A 95 11.79 1.29 19.10
N VAL A 96 10.97 1.71 18.16
CA VAL A 96 11.09 1.34 16.73
C VAL A 96 11.27 2.58 15.88
N TYR A 97 12.22 2.50 14.96
CA TYR A 97 12.55 3.55 14.01
C TYR A 97 12.36 3.00 12.60
N PRO A 98 11.24 3.28 11.92
CA PRO A 98 11.07 2.99 10.50
C PRO A 98 12.19 3.65 9.68
N ILE A 99 12.79 2.90 8.76
CA ILE A 99 13.87 3.38 7.88
C ILE A 99 13.34 3.68 6.49
N VAL A 100 12.36 2.90 6.03
CA VAL A 100 11.71 3.04 4.72
C VAL A 100 10.30 3.60 4.89
N ASP A 101 9.81 4.24 3.83
CA ASP A 101 8.46 4.80 3.76
C ASP A 101 7.67 4.11 2.63
N PHE A 102 6.38 4.42 2.52
CA PHE A 102 5.54 3.94 1.43
C PHE A 102 6.07 4.40 0.05
N GLY A 103 5.81 3.59 -0.97
CA GLY A 103 6.29 3.78 -2.34
C GLY A 103 7.76 3.42 -2.56
N CYS A 104 8.53 3.10 -1.51
CA CYS A 104 9.92 2.66 -1.65
C CYS A 104 10.00 1.24 -2.21
N ARG A 105 10.84 1.05 -3.25
CA ARG A 105 11.27 -0.27 -3.69
C ARG A 105 12.33 -0.81 -2.74
N ILE A 106 12.22 -2.08 -2.37
CA ILE A 106 13.11 -2.76 -1.43
C ILE A 106 13.62 -4.07 -2.04
N LEU A 107 14.80 -4.48 -1.62
CA LEU A 107 15.41 -5.75 -2.00
C LEU A 107 15.47 -6.68 -0.79
N GLU A 108 15.49 -7.98 -1.01
CA GLU A 108 15.71 -8.98 0.03
C GLU A 108 16.93 -8.61 0.89
N GLY A 109 16.76 -8.70 2.21
CA GLY A 109 17.75 -8.31 3.20
C GLY A 109 17.81 -6.81 3.52
N HIS A 110 17.07 -5.95 2.80
CA HIS A 110 17.04 -4.52 3.08
C HIS A 110 16.40 -4.23 4.44
N ARG A 111 17.03 -3.35 5.22
CA ARG A 111 16.58 -2.94 6.56
C ARG A 111 15.37 -2.02 6.44
N VAL A 112 14.23 -2.45 6.95
CA VAL A 112 12.98 -1.67 6.93
C VAL A 112 12.76 -0.88 8.23
N ALA A 113 13.31 -1.35 9.35
CA ALA A 113 13.25 -0.66 10.64
C ALA A 113 14.45 -1.01 11.53
N ALA A 114 14.78 -0.11 12.46
CA ALA A 114 15.69 -0.36 13.57
C ALA A 114 14.90 -0.49 14.88
N LEU A 115 15.28 -1.46 15.71
CA LEU A 115 14.67 -1.76 17.00
C LEU A 115 15.70 -1.47 18.09
N GLN A 116 15.41 -0.54 18.99
CA GLN A 116 16.26 -0.25 20.14
C GLN A 116 15.73 -0.95 21.39
N SER A 117 16.61 -1.66 22.11
CA SER A 117 16.31 -2.28 23.41
C SER A 117 16.29 -1.22 24.53
N ARG A 118 15.78 -1.58 25.72
CA ARG A 118 15.86 -0.71 26.92
C ARG A 118 17.29 -0.33 27.31
N LYS A 119 18.27 -1.17 26.93
CA LYS A 119 19.70 -0.97 27.21
C LYS A 119 20.43 -0.21 26.10
N GLY A 120 19.72 0.12 25.01
CA GLY A 120 20.30 0.81 23.85
C GLY A 120 20.81 -0.11 22.74
N ASP A 121 20.71 -1.44 22.88
CA ASP A 121 21.13 -2.38 21.82
C ASP A 121 20.24 -2.23 20.59
N ILE A 122 20.85 -2.20 19.40
CA ILE A 122 20.13 -2.05 18.13
C ILE A 122 20.03 -3.39 17.41
N ARG A 123 18.82 -3.74 17.00
CA ARG A 123 18.53 -4.83 16.06
C ARG A 123 17.83 -4.26 14.83
N PHE A 124 17.83 -4.99 13.73
CA PHE A 124 17.19 -4.56 12.49
C PHE A 124 16.09 -5.55 12.10
N VAL A 125 15.03 -5.00 11.51
CA VAL A 125 14.03 -5.76 10.78
C VAL A 125 14.39 -5.65 9.31
N ASN A 126 14.56 -6.80 8.65
CA ASN A 126 14.90 -6.87 7.24
C ASN A 126 13.72 -7.48 6.46
N THR A 127 13.52 -7.03 5.23
CA THR A 127 12.57 -7.69 4.32
C THR A 127 13.14 -9.04 3.84
N PRO A 128 12.33 -10.11 3.78
CA PRO A 128 12.73 -11.39 3.19
C PRO A 128 12.48 -11.45 1.68
N VAL A 129 11.92 -10.40 1.07
CA VAL A 129 11.56 -10.37 -0.35
C VAL A 129 11.95 -9.05 -1.02
N ASN A 130 12.15 -9.10 -2.33
CA ASN A 130 12.09 -7.91 -3.17
C ASN A 130 10.63 -7.44 -3.29
N GLY A 131 10.41 -6.14 -3.35
CA GLY A 131 9.06 -5.61 -3.50
C GLY A 131 8.95 -4.10 -3.34
N ILE A 132 7.72 -3.65 -3.09
CA ILE A 132 7.39 -2.24 -2.85
C ILE A 132 6.65 -2.13 -1.52
N VAL A 133 7.06 -1.20 -0.65
CA VAL A 133 6.31 -0.87 0.56
C VAL A 133 5.05 -0.12 0.14
N LEU A 134 3.87 -0.71 0.32
CA LEU A 134 2.61 -0.08 -0.07
C LEU A 134 2.00 0.77 1.03
N PHE A 135 2.19 0.38 2.29
CA PHE A 135 1.58 1.01 3.46
C PHE A 135 2.39 0.74 4.72
N LEU A 136 2.32 1.68 5.67
CA LEU A 136 2.95 1.60 6.98
C LEU A 136 1.93 2.05 8.02
N LYS A 137 1.67 1.20 9.02
CA LYS A 137 0.72 1.51 10.10
C LYS A 137 1.39 1.44 11.45
N GLU A 138 1.17 2.44 12.30
CA GLU A 138 1.49 2.34 13.72
C GLU A 138 0.45 1.45 14.43
N VAL A 139 0.92 0.52 15.26
CA VAL A 139 0.07 -0.37 16.04
C VAL A 139 -0.55 0.41 17.21
N PRO A 140 -1.87 0.68 17.22
CA PRO A 140 -2.47 1.60 18.19
C PRO A 140 -2.27 1.17 19.66
N ALA A 141 -2.30 -0.14 19.92
CA ALA A 141 -2.12 -0.71 21.25
C ALA A 141 -0.65 -0.72 21.73
N LYS A 142 0.31 -0.55 20.81
CA LYS A 142 1.75 -0.60 21.07
C LYS A 142 2.40 0.62 20.41
N ARG A 143 2.21 1.81 20.99
CA ARG A 143 2.83 3.05 20.51
C ARG A 143 4.32 2.84 20.21
N GLU A 144 4.80 3.44 19.13
CA GLU A 144 6.13 3.23 18.56
C GLU A 144 6.39 1.82 18.00
N ASN A 145 5.37 1.03 17.62
CA ASN A 145 5.54 -0.23 16.88
C ASN A 145 4.78 -0.13 15.56
N TYR A 146 5.29 -0.78 14.52
CA TYR A 146 4.77 -0.58 13.16
C TYR A 146 4.55 -1.91 12.44
N VAL A 147 3.65 -1.91 11.46
CA VAL A 147 3.48 -3.00 10.49
C VAL A 147 3.67 -2.44 9.09
N PHE A 148 4.58 -3.05 8.34
CA PHE A 148 4.81 -2.75 6.92
C PHE A 148 3.99 -3.71 6.07
N TYR A 149 3.30 -3.17 5.07
CA TYR A 149 2.62 -3.94 4.03
C TYR A 149 3.42 -3.83 2.75
N ILE A 150 3.95 -4.95 2.28
CA ILE A 150 4.83 -5.02 1.12
C ILE A 150 4.12 -5.79 0.02
N LEU A 151 4.14 -5.25 -1.21
CA LEU A 151 3.81 -5.98 -2.43
C LEU A 151 5.07 -6.70 -2.92
N PRO A 152 5.15 -8.04 -2.82
CA PRO A 152 6.28 -8.79 -3.35
C PRO A 152 6.39 -8.61 -4.86
N GLU A 153 7.61 -8.63 -5.39
CA GLU A 153 7.86 -8.46 -6.83
C GLU A 153 7.20 -9.55 -7.68
N GLU A 154 7.08 -10.78 -7.17
CA GLU A 154 6.38 -11.90 -7.82
C GLU A 154 4.88 -11.67 -8.04
N GLU A 155 4.27 -10.79 -7.25
CA GLU A 155 2.87 -10.39 -7.38
C GLU A 155 2.69 -9.20 -8.35
N ILE A 156 3.79 -8.55 -8.74
CA ILE A 156 3.79 -7.48 -9.74
C ILE A 156 3.73 -8.12 -11.13
N LYS A 157 2.52 -8.32 -11.64
CA LYS A 157 2.30 -8.81 -12.99
C LYS A 157 2.63 -7.71 -13.99
N PHE A 158 3.76 -7.85 -14.68
CA PHE A 158 3.97 -7.22 -15.97
C PHE A 158 3.37 -8.17 -17.01
N GLU A 159 2.31 -7.76 -17.70
CA GLU A 159 1.95 -8.47 -18.94
C GLU A 159 3.04 -8.13 -19.97
N GLU A 160 3.87 -9.12 -20.31
CA GLU A 160 4.70 -9.04 -21.51
C GLU A 160 3.76 -9.03 -22.72
N GLU A 161 3.87 -8.00 -23.56
CA GLU A 161 3.19 -7.90 -24.87
C GLU A 161 3.65 -8.99 -25.83
#